data_AF-A0A5E4IIG9-F1
#
_entry.id   AF-A0A5E4IIG9-F1
#
_cell.length_a   1.000
_cell.length_b   1.000
_cell.length_c   1.000
_cell.angle_alpha   90.00
_cell.angle_beta   90.00
_cell.angle_gamma   90.00
#
_symmetry.space_group_name_H-M   'P 1'
#
loop_
_entity.id
_entity.type
_entity.pdbx_description
1 polymer ?
#
loop_
_entity_poly.entity_id
_entity_poly.type
_entity_poly.pdbx_seq_one_letter_code
_entity_poly.pdbx_strand_id
1 'polypeptide(L)'
;MTALSLGIEKVYAYNDFGPGTEKVIIHLYSDESRLNSYADVIKSSTPEHARVDLVEEREYQGEVMDAGVYLQFLQFEQINKAVPAILSIDKKQSAMLGKQDAMLDKQDETISILKDVKDDTSAIRNDITEIKKDAKDSILEKYFELSREIAEIKATLSDIKAKVS
;
A
#
# COMPACT_ATOMS: atom_id res chain seq x y z
N MET A 1 22.68 -19.34 -21.39
CA MET A 1 23.41 -20.62 -21.46
C MET A 1 24.54 -20.57 -20.43
N THR A 2 24.76 -21.62 -19.64
CA THR A 2 25.75 -21.66 -18.54
C THR A 2 26.99 -22.51 -18.89
N ALA A 3 28.10 -22.32 -18.18
CA ALA A 3 29.32 -23.13 -18.37
C ALA A 3 29.04 -24.64 -18.27
N LEU A 4 28.19 -25.05 -17.33
CA LEU A 4 27.75 -26.45 -17.18
C LEU A 4 26.93 -26.95 -18.36
N SER A 5 26.05 -26.13 -18.93
CA SER A 5 25.27 -26.52 -20.12
C SER A 5 26.14 -26.71 -21.36
N LEU A 6 27.35 -26.13 -21.38
CA LEU A 6 28.37 -26.35 -22.41
C LEU A 6 29.31 -27.51 -22.08
N GLY A 7 29.10 -28.20 -20.95
CA GLY A 7 29.94 -29.32 -20.51
C GLY A 7 31.32 -28.89 -19.99
N ILE A 8 31.47 -27.67 -19.48
CA ILE A 8 32.71 -27.25 -18.80
C ILE A 8 32.75 -27.90 -17.42
N GLU A 9 33.74 -28.77 -17.22
CA GLU A 9 33.87 -29.62 -16.02
C GLU A 9 34.41 -28.86 -14.81
N LYS A 10 35.22 -27.83 -15.04
CA LYS A 10 35.89 -27.08 -13.98
C LYS A 10 35.62 -25.59 -14.13
N VAL A 11 34.98 -25.02 -13.10
CA VAL A 11 34.53 -23.62 -13.07
C VAL A 11 34.73 -23.07 -11.67
N TYR A 12 35.25 -21.86 -11.58
CA TYR A 12 35.25 -21.09 -10.35
C TYR A 12 35.06 -19.61 -10.69
N ALA A 13 34.05 -18.97 -10.10
CA ALA A 13 33.82 -17.54 -10.28
C ALA A 13 33.59 -16.84 -8.96
N TYR A 14 34.04 -15.60 -8.88
CA TYR A 14 33.91 -14.76 -7.69
C TYR A 14 33.90 -13.28 -8.07
N ASN A 15 33.31 -12.49 -7.19
CA ASN A 15 33.32 -11.04 -7.34
C ASN A 15 34.57 -10.48 -6.67
N ASP A 16 35.26 -9.58 -7.35
CA ASP A 16 36.36 -8.80 -6.79
C ASP A 16 35.93 -7.33 -6.75
N PHE A 17 35.89 -6.79 -5.53
CA PHE A 17 35.46 -5.42 -5.24
C PHE A 17 36.69 -4.59 -4.90
N GLY A 18 37.31 -4.02 -5.94
CA GLY A 18 38.40 -3.05 -5.78
C GLY A 18 37.87 -1.62 -5.63
N PRO A 19 38.68 -0.65 -5.16
CA PRO A 19 38.28 0.75 -5.05
C PRO A 19 37.85 1.30 -6.43
N GLY A 20 36.55 1.46 -6.65
CA GLY A 20 35.99 1.96 -7.92
C GLY A 20 35.96 0.94 -9.07
N THR A 21 36.28 -0.34 -8.82
CA THR A 21 36.22 -1.39 -9.84
C THR A 21 35.46 -2.60 -9.31
N GLU A 22 34.25 -2.80 -9.80
CA GLU A 22 33.50 -4.05 -9.61
C GLU A 22 33.77 -4.96 -10.79
N LYS A 23 34.34 -6.14 -10.55
CA LYS A 23 34.58 -7.12 -11.61
C LYS A 23 34.19 -8.52 -11.16
N VAL A 24 33.75 -9.31 -12.11
CA VAL A 24 33.51 -10.74 -11.92
C VAL A 24 34.65 -11.48 -12.61
N ILE A 25 35.38 -12.31 -11.85
CA ILE A 25 36.45 -13.15 -12.38
C ILE A 25 35.90 -14.55 -12.54
N ILE A 26 36.14 -15.15 -13.70
CA ILE A 26 35.71 -16.52 -14.02
C ILE A 26 36.95 -17.30 -14.47
N HIS A 27 37.27 -18.36 -13.74
CA HIS A 27 38.27 -19.34 -14.10
C HIS A 27 37.57 -20.58 -14.68
N LEU A 28 38.04 -21.03 -15.83
CA LEU A 28 37.49 -22.15 -16.59
C LEU A 28 38.61 -23.08 -17.00
N TYR A 29 38.33 -24.38 -17.01
CA TYR A 29 39.23 -25.36 -17.60
C TYR A 29 38.42 -26.36 -18.43
N SER A 30 38.69 -26.37 -19.73
CA SER A 30 38.05 -27.24 -20.73
C SER A 30 38.85 -27.25 -22.04
N ASP A 31 38.34 -27.93 -23.07
CA ASP A 31 38.88 -27.84 -24.42
C ASP A 31 38.62 -26.46 -25.06
N GLU A 32 39.49 -26.06 -25.99
CA GLU A 32 39.42 -24.75 -26.65
C GLU A 32 38.08 -24.49 -27.34
N SER A 33 37.43 -25.53 -27.89
CA SER A 33 36.14 -25.38 -28.57
C SER A 33 35.05 -24.94 -27.59
N ARG A 34 34.98 -25.58 -26.40
CA ARG A 34 34.04 -25.20 -25.34
C ARG A 34 34.36 -23.85 -24.73
N LEU A 35 35.64 -23.52 -24.54
CA LEU A 35 36.06 -22.21 -24.00
C LEU A 35 35.68 -21.07 -24.95
N ASN A 36 35.96 -21.20 -26.25
CA ASN A 36 35.59 -20.21 -27.26
C ASN A 36 34.06 -20.02 -27.32
N SER A 37 33.30 -21.12 -27.29
CA SER A 37 31.83 -21.07 -27.28
C SER A 37 31.28 -20.32 -26.07
N TYR A 38 31.89 -20.50 -24.89
CA TYR A 38 31.47 -19.80 -23.68
C TYR A 38 31.83 -18.30 -23.71
N ALA A 39 33.02 -17.96 -24.23
CA ALA A 39 33.45 -16.58 -24.40
C ALA A 39 32.50 -15.80 -25.33
N ASP A 40 32.05 -16.42 -26.42
CA ASP A 40 31.07 -15.84 -27.34
C ASP A 40 29.73 -15.57 -26.64
N VAL A 41 29.26 -16.52 -25.82
CA VAL A 41 28.03 -16.35 -25.03
C VAL A 41 28.15 -15.16 -24.09
N ILE A 42 29.24 -15.04 -23.32
CA ILE A 42 29.44 -13.92 -22.40
C ILE A 42 29.48 -12.58 -23.14
N LYS A 43 30.18 -12.51 -24.28
CA LYS A 43 30.29 -11.28 -25.07
C LYS A 43 28.96 -10.87 -25.71
N SER A 44 28.10 -11.85 -26.04
CA SER A 44 26.79 -11.62 -26.68
C SER A 44 25.64 -11.38 -25.69
N SER A 45 25.79 -11.78 -24.43
CA SER A 45 24.71 -11.83 -23.43
C SER A 45 25.08 -11.04 -22.19
N THR A 46 24.70 -9.76 -22.16
CA THR A 46 24.86 -8.91 -20.98
C THR A 46 23.70 -9.09 -19.98
N PRO A 47 23.93 -8.97 -18.66
CA PRO A 47 22.85 -9.04 -17.68
C PRO A 47 21.83 -7.89 -17.84
N GLU A 48 20.55 -8.16 -17.62
CA GLU A 48 19.45 -7.19 -17.83
C GLU A 48 19.58 -5.92 -16.96
N HIS A 49 20.14 -6.05 -15.77
CA HIS A 49 20.27 -4.95 -14.81
C HIS A 49 21.72 -4.53 -14.55
N ALA A 50 22.66 -4.91 -15.43
CA ALA A 50 24.06 -4.53 -15.29
C ALA A 50 24.64 -4.07 -16.63
N ARG A 51 25.47 -3.03 -16.59
CA ARG A 51 26.29 -2.61 -17.71
C ARG A 51 27.64 -3.33 -17.61
N VAL A 52 28.02 -4.08 -18.64
CA VAL A 52 29.35 -4.67 -18.75
C VAL A 52 30.22 -3.74 -19.58
N ASP A 53 31.23 -3.14 -18.96
CA ASP A 53 32.13 -2.19 -19.65
C ASP A 53 33.20 -2.89 -20.48
N LEU A 54 33.71 -4.03 -20.00
CA LEU A 54 34.83 -4.74 -20.61
C LEU A 54 34.79 -6.23 -20.26
N VAL A 55 35.12 -7.06 -21.24
CA VAL A 55 35.35 -8.50 -21.08
C VAL A 55 36.74 -8.81 -21.61
N GLU A 56 37.62 -9.30 -20.74
CA GLU A 56 38.98 -9.71 -21.09
C GLU A 56 39.17 -11.20 -20.86
N GLU A 57 39.89 -11.84 -21.78
CA GLU A 57 40.30 -13.23 -21.68
C GLU A 57 41.80 -13.31 -21.47
N ARG A 58 42.22 -14.13 -20.51
CA ARG A 58 43.63 -14.31 -20.16
C ARG A 58 43.89 -15.77 -19.83
N GLU A 59 45.05 -16.27 -20.21
CA GLU A 59 45.51 -17.59 -19.77
C GLU A 59 45.69 -17.60 -18.25
N TYR A 60 45.15 -18.64 -17.61
CA TYR A 60 45.26 -18.84 -16.17
C TYR A 60 46.01 -20.13 -15.89
N GLN A 61 47.18 -20.01 -15.26
CA GLN A 61 48.02 -21.12 -14.85
C GLN A 61 47.75 -21.39 -13.36
N GLY A 62 46.70 -22.16 -13.09
CA GLY A 62 46.30 -22.52 -11.73
C GLY A 62 45.21 -23.58 -11.73
N GLU A 63 44.96 -24.18 -10.56
CA GLU A 63 43.89 -25.17 -10.41
C GLU A 63 42.52 -24.48 -10.43
N VAL A 64 41.60 -25.06 -11.20
CA VAL A 64 40.19 -24.63 -11.26
C VAL A 64 39.35 -25.70 -10.57
N MET A 65 38.44 -25.26 -9.70
CA MET A 65 37.56 -26.13 -8.94
C MET A 65 36.64 -26.95 -9.86
N ASP A 66 36.30 -28.17 -9.45
CA ASP A 66 35.23 -28.96 -10.07
C ASP A 66 33.90 -28.19 -10.03
N ALA A 67 33.20 -28.14 -11.15
CA ALA A 67 31.99 -27.34 -11.28
C ALA A 67 30.87 -27.82 -10.34
N GLY A 68 30.79 -29.13 -10.05
CA GLY A 68 29.84 -29.69 -9.10
C GLY A 68 30.12 -29.23 -7.65
N VAL A 69 31.38 -29.24 -7.24
CA VAL A 69 31.82 -28.72 -5.93
C VAL A 69 31.57 -27.22 -5.82
N TYR A 70 31.91 -26.47 -6.88
CA TYR A 70 31.67 -25.03 -6.93
C TYR A 70 30.18 -24.68 -6.80
N LEU A 71 29.30 -25.42 -7.48
CA LEU A 71 27.85 -25.24 -7.36
C LEU A 71 27.35 -25.46 -5.92
N GLN A 72 27.86 -26.47 -5.21
CA GLN A 72 27.47 -26.71 -3.81
C GLN A 72 27.88 -25.54 -2.92
N PHE A 73 29.11 -25.04 -3.09
CA PHE A 73 29.60 -23.87 -2.36
C PHE A 73 28.74 -22.63 -2.66
N LEU A 74 28.46 -22.35 -3.94
CA LEU A 74 27.59 -21.26 -4.34
C LEU A 74 26.19 -21.39 -3.73
N GLN A 75 25.58 -22.58 -3.75
CA GLN A 75 24.27 -22.80 -3.14
C GLN A 75 24.29 -22.45 -1.65
N PHE A 76 25.32 -22.86 -0.93
CA PHE A 76 25.48 -22.53 0.49
C PHE A 76 25.65 -21.02 0.72
N GLU A 77 26.47 -20.34 -0.07
CA GLU A 77 26.60 -18.87 0.00
C GLU A 77 25.28 -18.15 -0.27
N GLN A 78 24.54 -18.58 -1.29
CA GLN A 78 23.25 -17.98 -1.63
C GLN A 78 22.22 -18.21 -0.52
N ILE A 79 22.20 -19.40 0.09
CA ILE A 79 21.35 -19.68 1.26
C ILE A 79 21.71 -18.73 2.42
N ASN A 80 23.00 -18.56 2.71
CA ASN A 80 23.44 -17.66 3.78
C ASN A 80 23.09 -16.18 3.54
N LYS A 81 23.03 -15.75 2.27
CA LYS A 81 22.55 -14.41 1.89
C LYS A 81 21.02 -14.31 1.96
N ALA A 82 20.33 -15.36 1.48
CA ALA A 82 18.87 -15.37 1.36
C ALA A 82 18.16 -15.50 2.70
N VAL A 83 18.59 -16.40 3.59
CA VAL A 83 17.96 -16.64 4.90
C VAL A 83 17.77 -15.35 5.72
N PRO A 84 18.80 -14.52 5.97
CA PRO A 84 18.62 -13.29 6.73
C PRO A 84 17.73 -12.27 6.00
N ALA A 85 17.80 -12.21 4.67
CA ALA A 85 16.93 -11.33 3.87
C ALA A 85 15.46 -11.74 3.97
N ILE A 86 15.17 -13.03 3.87
CA ILE A 86 13.82 -13.61 4.01
C ILE A 86 13.29 -13.35 5.42
N LEU A 87 14.10 -13.59 6.47
CA LEU A 87 13.72 -13.27 7.85
C LEU A 87 13.44 -11.77 8.06
N SER A 88 14.18 -10.89 7.37
CA SER A 88 13.92 -9.45 7.42
C SER A 88 12.60 -9.07 6.75
N ILE A 89 12.29 -9.70 5.62
CA ILE A 89 11.02 -9.52 4.90
C ILE A 89 9.86 -9.98 5.78
N ASP A 90 9.95 -11.17 6.38
CA ASP A 90 8.93 -11.74 7.27
C ASP A 90 8.62 -10.81 8.46
N LYS A 91 9.65 -10.28 9.12
CA LYS A 91 9.50 -9.30 10.21
C LYS A 91 8.80 -8.02 9.74
N LYS A 92 9.16 -7.49 8.57
CA LYS A 92 8.55 -6.29 8.00
C LYS A 92 7.09 -6.53 7.63
N GLN A 93 6.77 -7.70 7.06
CA GLN A 93 5.41 -8.09 6.73
C GLN A 93 4.55 -8.25 7.99
N SER A 94 5.07 -8.93 9.02
CA SER A 94 4.39 -9.04 10.32
C SER A 94 4.08 -7.68 10.94
N ALA A 95 5.04 -6.74 10.91
CA ALA A 95 4.82 -5.38 11.40
C ALA A 95 3.81 -4.59 10.55
N MET A 96 3.74 -4.84 9.23
CA MET A 96 2.75 -4.23 8.35
C MET A 96 1.34 -4.74 8.66
N LEU A 97 1.19 -6.06 8.85
CA LEU A 97 -0.09 -6.67 9.24
C LEU A 97 -0.60 -6.10 10.57
N GLY A 98 0.25 -6.02 11.60
CA GLY A 98 -0.16 -5.44 12.88
C GLY A 98 -0.58 -3.97 12.79
N LYS A 99 0.01 -3.18 11.86
CA LYS A 99 -0.45 -1.81 11.60
C LYS A 99 -1.77 -1.77 10.85
N GLN A 100 -2.04 -2.73 9.97
CA GLN A 100 -3.31 -2.85 9.26
C GLN A 100 -4.43 -3.25 10.22
N ASP A 101 -4.20 -4.22 11.11
CA ASP A 101 -5.17 -4.61 12.14
C ASP A 101 -5.53 -3.41 13.03
N ALA A 102 -4.53 -2.67 13.52
CA ALA A 102 -4.78 -1.47 14.32
C ALA A 102 -5.50 -0.34 13.55
N MET A 103 -5.39 -0.31 12.22
CA MET A 103 -6.15 0.62 11.38
C MET A 103 -7.60 0.18 11.23
N LEU A 104 -7.85 -1.13 11.06
CA LEU A 104 -9.18 -1.70 11.00
C LEU A 104 -9.94 -1.47 12.32
N ASP A 105 -9.29 -1.72 13.47
CA ASP A 105 -9.90 -1.47 14.78
C ASP A 105 -10.37 -0.02 14.94
N LYS A 106 -9.54 0.94 14.52
CA LYS A 106 -9.88 2.38 14.55
C LYS A 106 -10.99 2.74 13.57
N GLN A 107 -11.06 2.07 12.42
CA GLN A 107 -12.14 2.26 11.47
C GLN A 107 -13.46 1.73 12.03
N ASP A 108 -13.46 0.56 12.68
CA ASP A 108 -14.65 0.02 13.34
C ASP A 108 -15.16 0.93 14.45
N GLU A 109 -14.27 1.49 15.29
CA GLU A 109 -14.62 2.50 16.29
C GLU A 109 -15.24 3.75 15.65
N THR A 110 -14.62 4.26 14.58
CA THR A 110 -15.12 5.43 13.85
C THR A 110 -16.51 5.14 13.25
N ILE A 111 -16.72 3.96 12.69
CA ILE A 111 -18.01 3.53 12.13
C ILE A 111 -19.07 3.45 13.24
N SER A 112 -18.72 2.95 14.43
CA SER A 112 -19.64 2.93 15.57
C SER A 112 -20.08 4.33 15.95
N ILE A 113 -19.13 5.25 16.14
CA ILE A 113 -19.42 6.65 16.48
C ILE A 113 -20.31 7.29 15.41
N LEU A 114 -20.04 7.04 14.13
CA LEU A 114 -20.85 7.59 13.04
C LEU A 114 -22.29 7.04 13.02
N LYS A 115 -22.49 5.78 13.44
CA LYS A 115 -23.85 5.22 13.60
C LYS A 115 -24.58 5.94 14.73
N ASP A 116 -23.94 6.11 15.87
CA ASP A 116 -24.53 6.79 17.03
C ASP A 116 -24.89 8.25 16.67
N VAL A 117 -23.97 8.99 16.04
CA VAL A 117 -24.22 10.36 15.57
C VAL A 117 -25.38 10.42 14.56
N LYS A 118 -25.48 9.44 13.67
CA LYS A 118 -26.58 9.37 12.70
C LYS A 118 -27.92 9.16 13.40
N ASP A 119 -27.97 8.31 14.41
CA ASP A 119 -29.18 8.02 15.17
C ASP A 119 -29.60 9.26 15.99
N ASP A 120 -28.67 9.90 16.69
CA ASP A 120 -28.90 11.17 17.40
C ASP A 120 -29.39 12.27 16.46
N THR A 121 -28.76 12.42 15.28
CA THR A 121 -29.17 13.40 14.27
C THR A 121 -30.58 13.11 13.75
N SER A 122 -30.98 11.84 13.67
CA SER A 122 -32.32 11.44 13.24
C SER A 122 -33.35 11.74 14.31
N ALA A 123 -33.03 11.50 15.58
CA ALA A 123 -33.87 11.89 16.71
C ALA A 123 -34.09 13.41 16.76
N ILE A 124 -33.02 14.20 16.69
CA ILE A 124 -33.08 15.67 16.64
C ILE A 124 -33.95 16.15 15.48
N ARG A 125 -33.82 15.53 14.30
CA ARG A 125 -34.65 15.88 13.14
C ARG A 125 -36.13 15.66 13.43
N ASN A 126 -36.48 14.55 14.07
CA ASN A 126 -37.87 14.24 14.41
C ASN A 126 -38.42 15.25 15.44
N ASP A 127 -37.66 15.54 16.50
CA ASP A 127 -38.04 16.53 17.52
C ASP A 127 -38.28 17.90 16.89
N ILE A 128 -37.41 18.34 15.98
CA ILE A 128 -37.58 19.60 15.24
C ILE A 128 -38.87 19.59 14.41
N THR A 129 -39.20 18.47 13.76
CA THR A 129 -40.45 18.37 12.99
C THR A 129 -41.69 18.46 13.87
N GLU A 130 -41.65 17.87 15.06
CA GLU A 130 -42.74 17.91 16.04
C GLU A 130 -42.90 19.32 16.62
N ILE A 131 -41.82 19.93 17.10
CA ILE A 131 -41.82 21.32 17.59
C ILE A 131 -42.35 22.28 16.53
N LYS A 132 -41.96 22.10 15.26
CA LYS A 132 -42.44 22.95 14.16
C LYS A 132 -43.95 22.80 13.94
N LYS A 133 -44.49 21.58 14.10
CA LYS A 133 -45.93 21.32 14.00
C LYS A 133 -46.66 21.96 15.17
N ASP A 134 -46.22 21.71 16.39
CA ASP A 134 -46.85 22.24 17.61
C ASP A 134 -46.83 23.77 17.65
N ALA A 135 -45.71 24.38 17.28
CA ALA A 135 -45.61 25.82 17.17
C ALA A 135 -46.56 26.39 16.12
N LYS A 136 -46.69 25.73 14.95
CA LYS A 136 -47.63 26.14 13.91
C LYS A 136 -49.07 26.06 14.41
N ASP A 137 -49.45 24.96 15.05
CA ASP A 137 -50.81 24.73 15.53
C ASP A 137 -51.17 25.74 16.64
N SER A 138 -50.26 25.96 17.60
CA SER A 138 -50.45 26.98 18.66
C SER A 138 -50.55 28.41 18.11
N ILE A 139 -49.74 28.77 17.12
CA ILE A 139 -49.81 30.09 16.48
C ILE A 139 -51.14 30.26 15.73
N LEU A 140 -51.61 29.22 15.02
CA LEU A 140 -52.89 29.26 14.32
C LEU A 140 -54.06 29.45 15.29
N GLU A 141 -54.08 28.71 16.39
CA GLU A 141 -55.11 28.82 17.43
C GLU A 141 -55.18 30.24 18.00
N LYS A 142 -54.03 30.79 18.43
CA LYS A 142 -53.95 32.18 18.93
C LYS A 142 -54.36 33.21 17.88
N TYR A 143 -54.05 32.97 16.60
CA TYR A 143 -54.47 33.86 15.52
C TYR A 143 -56.00 33.87 15.35
N PHE A 144 -56.65 32.71 15.46
CA PHE A 144 -58.11 32.62 15.41
C PHE A 144 -58.78 33.28 16.61
N GLU A 145 -58.27 33.07 17.82
CA GLU A 145 -58.74 33.74 19.04
C GLU A 145 -58.65 35.25 18.91
N LEU A 146 -57.48 35.78 18.55
CA LEU A 146 -57.28 37.21 18.36
C LEU A 146 -58.18 37.78 17.25
N SER A 147 -58.35 37.05 16.15
CA SER A 147 -59.23 37.47 15.05
C SER A 147 -60.68 37.59 15.50
N ARG A 148 -61.14 36.67 16.36
CA ARG A 148 -62.47 36.69 16.95
C ARG A 148 -62.64 37.85 17.93
N GLU A 149 -61.68 38.04 18.84
CA GLU A 149 -61.70 39.17 19.78
C GLU A 149 -61.76 40.53 19.06
N ILE A 150 -60.97 40.70 17.98
CA ILE A 150 -61.01 41.91 17.14
C ILE A 150 -62.40 42.11 16.52
N ALA A 151 -63.07 41.04 16.08
CA ALA A 151 -64.42 41.15 15.52
C ALA A 151 -65.44 41.59 16.58
N GLU A 152 -65.36 41.02 17.79
CA GLU A 152 -66.21 41.40 18.93
C GLU A 152 -65.97 42.87 19.35
N ILE A 153 -64.72 43.31 19.41
CA ILE A 153 -64.35 44.71 19.68
C ILE A 153 -64.90 45.64 18.58
N LYS A 154 -64.79 45.27 17.30
CA LYS A 154 -65.33 46.07 16.19
C LYS A 154 -66.85 46.19 16.25
N ALA A 155 -67.55 45.12 16.65
CA ALA A 155 -69.00 45.12 16.83
C ALA A 155 -69.42 46.08 17.95
N THR A 156 -68.82 45.94 19.14
CA THR A 156 -69.11 46.80 20.31
C THR A 156 -68.80 48.29 20.03
N LEU A 157 -67.72 48.59 19.31
CA LEU A 157 -67.41 49.96 18.86
C LEU A 157 -68.47 50.53 17.92
N SER A 158 -69.03 49.71 17.03
CA SER A 158 -70.10 50.14 16.12
C SER A 158 -71.38 50.47 16.88
N ASP A 159 -71.75 49.66 17.87
CA ASP A 159 -72.91 49.90 18.73
C ASP A 159 -72.76 51.18 19.56
N ILE A 160 -71.56 51.42 20.12
CA ILE A 160 -71.27 52.66 20.85
C ILE A 160 -71.38 53.87 19.92
N LYS A 161 -70.80 53.79 18.71
CA LYS A 161 -70.86 54.87 17.73
C LYS A 161 -72.30 55.21 17.33
N ALA A 162 -73.17 54.20 17.20
CA ALA A 162 -74.59 54.38 16.90
C ALA A 162 -75.38 55.03 18.04
N LYS A 163 -74.96 54.87 19.31
CA LYS A 163 -75.60 55.49 20.48
C LYS A 163 -75.15 56.93 20.75
N VAL A 164 -73.99 57.33 20.22
CA VAL A 164 -73.39 58.66 20.42
C VAL A 164 -73.67 59.60 19.23
N SER A 165 -74.19 59.05 18.12
CA SER A 165 -74.69 59.81 16.95
C SER A 165 -76.18 60.09 17.09
#